data_AF-A0A6I4V9F6-F1
#
_entry.id   AF-A0A6I4V9F6-F1
#
_cell.length_a   1.000
_cell.length_b   1.000
_cell.length_c   1.000
_cell.angle_alpha   90.00
_cell.angle_beta   90.00
_cell.angle_gamma   90.00
#
_symmetry.space_group_name_H-M   'P 1'
#
loop_
_entity.id
_entity.type
_entity.pdbx_description
1 polymer ?
#
loop_
_entity_poly.entity_id
_entity_poly.type
_entity_poly.pdbx_seq_one_letter_code
_entity_poly.pdbx_strand_id
1 'polypeptide(L)'
;MARLSAAGADAVIVFVGSWNTEGQDLPDLALQDQQDCLISTAALANPRTIVVIESGGPVKMPWLEEVSGVLAAFYPSLGGGKRLPEGCLVG
;
A
#
# COMPACT_ATOMS: atom_id res chain seq x y z
N MET A 1 -7.08 5.72 -14.67
CA MET A 1 -8.31 5.41 -13.90
C MET A 1 -8.17 5.78 -12.42
N ALA A 2 -7.15 5.28 -11.70
CA ALA A 2 -6.96 5.55 -10.26
C ALA A 2 -7.04 7.04 -9.85
N ARG A 3 -6.39 7.94 -10.60
CA ARG A 3 -6.35 9.38 -10.29
C ARG A 3 -7.72 10.08 -10.28
N LEU A 4 -8.60 9.75 -11.24
CA LEU A 4 -9.93 10.39 -11.32
C LEU A 4 -10.86 9.91 -10.20
N SER A 5 -10.79 8.63 -9.83
CA SER A 5 -11.58 8.09 -8.73
C SER A 5 -11.07 8.57 -7.37
N ALA A 6 -9.76 8.78 -7.22
CA ALA A 6 -9.16 9.29 -5.99
C ALA A 6 -9.61 10.71 -5.64
N ALA A 7 -9.67 11.61 -6.62
CA ALA A 7 -9.99 13.03 -6.40
C ALA A 7 -11.41 13.29 -5.86
N GLY A 8 -12.34 12.36 -6.07
CA GLY A 8 -13.74 12.47 -5.61
C GLY A 8 -14.08 11.64 -4.38
N ALA A 9 -13.13 10.90 -3.81
CA ALA A 9 -13.37 9.99 -2.69
C ALA A 9 -13.12 10.66 -1.32
N ASP A 10 -13.84 10.23 -0.28
CA ASP A 10 -13.60 10.68 1.09
C ASP A 10 -12.25 10.21 1.65
N ALA A 11 -11.79 9.04 1.19
CA ALA A 11 -10.50 8.45 1.47
C ALA A 11 -10.12 7.47 0.35
N VAL A 12 -8.83 7.23 0.16
CA VAL A 12 -8.29 6.29 -0.84
C VAL A 12 -7.47 5.24 -0.13
N ILE A 13 -7.77 3.96 -0.40
CA ILE A 13 -7.00 2.83 0.13
C ILE A 13 -6.28 2.16 -1.03
N VAL A 14 -4.95 2.16 -1.01
CA VAL A 14 -4.10 1.55 -2.04
C VAL A 14 -3.47 0.30 -1.47
N PHE A 15 -3.78 -0.86 -2.07
CA PHE A 15 -3.12 -2.12 -1.75
C PHE A 15 -1.91 -2.29 -2.65
N VAL A 16 -0.76 -2.55 -2.05
CA VAL A 16 0.50 -2.85 -2.74
C VAL A 16 1.13 -4.11 -2.19
N GLY A 17 1.86 -4.81 -3.05
CA GLY A 17 2.45 -6.10 -2.73
C GLY A 17 3.91 -6.20 -3.14
N SER A 18 4.65 -7.03 -2.41
CA SER A 18 5.97 -7.51 -2.81
C SER A 18 5.90 -9.02 -2.98
N TRP A 19 6.36 -9.54 -4.12
CA TRP A 19 6.40 -10.97 -4.37
C TRP A 19 7.73 -11.57 -3.93
N ASN A 20 7.66 -12.49 -2.95
CA ASN A 20 8.80 -13.23 -2.42
C ASN A 20 8.61 -14.72 -2.69
N THR A 21 9.69 -15.43 -3.00
CA THR A 21 9.69 -16.89 -3.18
C THR A 21 10.92 -17.51 -2.53
N GLU A 22 10.78 -18.74 -2.06
CA GLU A 22 11.91 -19.51 -1.54
C GLU A 22 12.98 -19.74 -2.62
N GLY A 23 14.25 -19.70 -2.21
CA GLY A 23 15.39 -19.94 -3.10
C GLY A 23 15.77 -18.73 -3.96
N GLN A 24 15.10 -17.58 -3.78
CA GLN A 24 15.43 -16.33 -4.47
C GLN A 24 15.36 -15.15 -3.51
N ASP A 25 16.48 -14.43 -3.40
CA ASP A 25 16.50 -13.15 -2.69
C ASP A 25 15.89 -12.04 -3.54
N LEU A 26 15.33 -11.03 -2.88
CA LEU A 26 14.91 -9.81 -3.56
C LEU A 26 16.13 -9.05 -4.08
N PRO A 27 16.09 -8.52 -5.32
CA PRO A 27 17.17 -7.71 -5.86
C PRO A 27 17.26 -6.32 -5.20
N ASP A 28 16.13 -5.82 -4.70
CA ASP A 28 16.02 -4.59 -3.91
C ASP A 28 14.74 -4.61 -3.06
N LEU A 29 14.64 -3.72 -2.08
CA LEU A 29 13.46 -3.50 -1.24
C LEU A 29 12.42 -2.55 -1.87
N ALA A 30 12.62 -2.11 -3.12
CA ALA A 30 11.65 -1.29 -3.84
C ALA A 30 10.39 -2.10 -4.20
N LEU A 31 9.24 -1.43 -4.24
CA LEU A 31 8.02 -2.07 -4.73
C LEU A 31 8.12 -2.32 -6.25
N GLN A 32 7.67 -3.51 -6.66
CA GLN A 32 7.70 -3.93 -8.07
C GLN A 32 6.60 -3.21 -8.88
N ASP A 33 6.66 -3.30 -10.21
CA ASP A 33 5.58 -2.87 -11.12
C ASP A 33 5.13 -1.40 -11.00
N GLN A 34 6.06 -0.50 -10.65
CA GLN A 34 5.82 0.95 -10.53
C GLN A 34 4.76 1.32 -9.48
N GLN A 35 4.57 0.47 -8.47
CA GLN A 35 3.61 0.72 -7.39
C GLN A 35 3.91 2.02 -6.62
N ASP A 36 5.17 2.44 -6.51
CA ASP A 36 5.53 3.75 -5.93
C ASP A 36 4.90 4.92 -6.71
N CYS A 37 4.88 4.86 -8.05
CA CYS A 37 4.26 5.87 -8.89
C CYS A 37 2.73 5.89 -8.74
N LEU A 38 2.12 4.71 -8.59
CA LEU A 38 0.68 4.58 -8.31
C LEU A 38 0.32 5.26 -6.99
N ILE A 39 1.11 5.02 -5.94
CA ILE A 39 0.88 5.60 -4.62
C ILE A 39 1.02 7.12 -4.68
N SER A 40 2.13 7.64 -5.19
CA SER A 40 2.33 9.09 -5.31
C SER A 40 1.23 9.74 -6.15
N THR A 41 0.78 9.09 -7.23
CA THR A 41 -0.32 9.61 -8.05
C THR A 41 -1.65 9.65 -7.27
N ALA A 42 -1.92 8.64 -6.44
CA ALA A 42 -3.11 8.59 -5.58
C ALA A 42 -3.04 9.64 -4.47
N ALA A 43 -1.90 9.75 -3.79
CA ALA A 43 -1.63 10.72 -2.73
C ALA A 43 -1.75 12.17 -3.23
N LEU A 44 -1.19 12.46 -4.41
CA LEU A 44 -1.33 13.77 -5.07
C LEU A 44 -2.78 14.10 -5.45
N ALA A 45 -3.60 13.09 -5.72
CA ALA A 45 -5.01 13.27 -6.04
C ALA A 45 -5.88 13.40 -4.79
N ASN A 46 -5.49 12.75 -3.69
CA ASN A 46 -6.22 12.77 -2.42
C ASN A 46 -5.25 12.63 -1.24
N PRO A 47 -5.10 13.67 -0.39
CA PRO A 47 -4.19 13.60 0.76
C PRO A 47 -4.63 12.56 1.80
N ARG A 48 -5.91 12.15 1.81
CA ARG A 48 -6.45 11.06 2.66
C ARG A 48 -6.21 9.68 2.02
N THR A 49 -4.98 9.46 1.59
CA THR A 49 -4.54 8.17 1.03
C THR A 49 -3.89 7.32 2.13
N ILE A 50 -4.37 6.09 2.27
CA ILE A 50 -3.80 5.07 3.16
C ILE A 50 -3.25 3.94 2.29
N VAL A 51 -2.04 3.49 2.59
CA VAL A 51 -1.39 2.39 1.86
C VAL A 51 -1.38 1.12 2.71
N VAL A 52 -1.88 0.02 2.16
CA VAL A 52 -1.82 -1.30 2.76
C VAL A 52 -0.75 -2.12 2.03
N ILE A 53 0.25 -2.58 2.77
CA ILE A 53 1.42 -3.29 2.24
C ILE A 53 1.32 -4.77 2.57
N GLU A 54 1.26 -5.59 1.53
CA GLU A 54 1.33 -7.04 1.62
C GLU A 54 2.71 -7.56 1.19
N SER A 55 3.63 -7.65 2.14
CA SER A 55 5.01 -8.09 1.90
C SER A 55 5.52 -9.05 2.97
N GLY A 56 6.38 -9.99 2.59
CA GLY A 56 7.03 -10.90 3.53
C GLY A 56 8.18 -10.26 4.34
N GLY A 57 8.51 -9.00 4.07
CA GLY A 57 9.63 -8.28 4.66
C GLY A 57 9.54 -6.76 4.46
N PRO A 58 10.57 -6.01 4.86
CA PRO A 58 10.58 -4.54 4.75
C PRO A 58 10.55 -4.08 3.29
N VAL A 59 9.95 -2.91 3.05
CA VAL A 59 9.92 -2.24 1.74
C VAL A 59 10.35 -0.78 1.87
N LYS A 60 10.91 -0.21 0.80
CA LYS A 60 11.17 1.22 0.69
C LYS A 60 9.86 1.98 0.52
N MET A 61 9.76 3.13 1.16
CA MET A 61 8.57 3.99 1.12
C MET A 61 8.97 5.45 0.83
N PRO A 62 9.45 5.78 -0.39
CA PRO A 62 9.84 7.16 -0.72
C PRO A 62 8.67 8.16 -0.65
N TRP A 63 7.44 7.66 -0.77
CA TRP A 63 6.16 8.38 -0.71
C TRP A 63 5.58 8.47 0.71
N LEU A 64 6.30 8.04 1.75
CA LEU A 64 5.77 7.97 3.13
C LEU A 64 5.22 9.31 3.63
N GLU A 65 5.86 10.42 3.27
CA GLU A 65 5.45 11.79 3.64
C GLU A 65 4.24 12.30 2.82
N GLU A 66 3.86 11.60 1.75
CA GLU A 66 2.76 11.99 0.86
C GLU A 66 1.42 11.37 1.28
N VAL A 67 1.43 10.35 2.13
CA VAL A 67 0.26 9.56 2.52
C VAL A 67 -0.17 9.86 3.96
N SER A 68 -1.46 9.67 4.25
CA SER A 68 -1.99 9.84 5.61
C SER A 68 -1.63 8.69 6.56
N GLY A 69 -1.33 7.50 6.02
CA GLY A 69 -1.00 6.35 6.85
C GLY A 69 -0.57 5.13 6.06
N VAL A 70 0.10 4.21 6.76
CA VAL A 70 0.60 2.95 6.21
C VAL A 70 0.25 1.80 7.15
N LEU A 71 -0.29 0.72 6.58
CA LEU A 71 -0.61 -0.52 7.28
C LEU A 71 0.20 -1.67 6.67
N ALA A 72 1.09 -2.28 7.47
CA ALA A 72 1.77 -3.51 7.09
C ALA A 72 0.89 -4.73 7.40
N ALA A 73 0.35 -5.38 6.36
CA ALA A 73 -0.56 -6.52 6.47
C ALA A 73 0.12 -7.88 6.26
N PHE A 74 1.39 -7.91 5.84
CA PHE A 74 2.12 -9.13 5.47
C PHE A 74 1.37 -9.95 4.42
N TYR A 75 1.33 -11.28 4.51
CA TYR A 75 0.45 -12.10 3.67
C TYR A 75 -0.72 -12.60 4.53
N PRO A 76 -1.85 -11.88 4.58
CA PRO A 76 -2.83 -12.06 5.64
C PRO A 76 -3.74 -13.29 5.47
N SER A 77 -3.36 -14.26 4.61
CA SER A 77 -4.08 -15.50 4.29
C SER A 77 -5.53 -15.26 3.82
N LEU A 78 -6.30 -16.34 3.58
CA LEU A 78 -7.69 -16.26 3.09
C LEU A 78 -8.64 -15.44 4.00
N GLY A 79 -8.30 -15.26 5.28
CA GLY A 79 -9.08 -14.45 6.23
C GLY A 79 -8.68 -12.97 6.28
N GLY A 80 -7.61 -12.58 5.59
CA GLY A 80 -6.94 -11.30 5.76
C GLY A 80 -7.81 -10.09 5.50
N GLY A 81 -8.51 -10.09 4.36
CA GLY A 81 -9.42 -9.00 3.99
C GLY A 81 -10.60 -8.81 4.95
N LYS A 82 -10.97 -9.85 5.73
CA LYS A 82 -12.01 -9.76 6.78
C LYS A 82 -11.47 -9.37 8.16
N ARG A 83 -10.15 -9.48 8.37
CA ARG A 83 -9.49 -9.28 9.68
C ARG A 83 -8.65 -8.01 9.74
N LEU A 84 -8.60 -7.22 8.66
CA LEU A 84 -8.19 -5.81 8.76
C LEU A 84 -9.06 -5.16 9.85
N PRO A 85 -8.47 -4.79 11.02
CA PRO A 85 -9.26 -4.27 12.10
C PRO A 85 -9.84 -2.94 11.65
N GLU A 86 -11.14 -2.77 11.82
CA GLU A 86 -11.88 -1.53 11.53
C GLU A 86 -11.30 -0.30 12.29
N GLY A 87 -10.42 -0.53 13.28
CA GLY A 87 -9.69 0.50 14.02
C GLY A 87 -8.31 0.90 13.48
N CYS A 88 -7.73 0.23 12.48
CA CYS A 88 -6.46 0.67 11.87
C CYS A 88 -6.64 1.74 10.78
N LEU A 89 -7.87 1.98 10.32
CA LEU A 89 -8.20 3.00 9.31
C LEU A 89 -8.69 4.32 9.93
N VAL A 90 -8.83 4.39 11.25
CA VAL A 90 -9.25 5.59 11.98
C VAL A 90 -8.22 5.90 13.05
N GLY A 91 -7.12 6.53 12.64
CA GLY A 91 -6.07 7.08 13.49
C GLY A 91 -5.49 8.32 12.84
#